data_AF-A0A7R9PHA6-F1
#
_entry.id   AF-A0A7R9PHA6-F1
#
_cell.length_a   1.000
_cell.length_b   1.000
_cell.length_c   1.000
_cell.angle_alpha   90.00
_cell.angle_beta   90.00
_cell.angle_gamma   90.00
#
_symmetry.space_group_name_H-M   'P 1'
#
loop_
_entity.id
_entity.type
_entity.pdbx_description
1 polymer ?
#
loop_
_entity_poly.entity_id
_entity_poly.type
_entity_poly.pdbx_seq_one_letter_code
_entity_poly.pdbx_strand_id
1 'polypeptide(L)'
;MEIMEEGNMMDRVRILLQRDLGYYQAHQTVLQENLCPGVVGGLLDFPRYASFAAVKLVLWWEEEYVAAFRGPSGLLETATVDKEDEEDRGCGGVAKNSAPGEFVSVVTQSASMLLEHLHTLSQEALDHADLTVLTGTLGAAALIKNCLWCYNEQLKRAGDDKLLSVHSSYKEFHEMAEALAERLLDLHCRLLSLYILQDSNCLHWEDPHPFFEGERGSFVVQMWWLYMQVYCEEECSALDHATTEAGDAFLVA
;
A
#
# COMPACT_ATOMS: atom_id res chain seq x y z
N MET A 1 15.94 -4.03 -2.14
CA MET A 1 16.22 -5.38 -1.59
C MET A 1 16.20 -6.36 -2.75
N GLU A 2 17.29 -7.10 -3.01
CA GLU A 2 17.31 -8.14 -4.05
C GLU A 2 16.85 -9.47 -3.46
N ILE A 3 15.74 -10.01 -3.96
CA ILE A 3 15.21 -11.32 -3.60
C ILE A 3 15.67 -12.27 -4.69
N MET A 4 16.35 -13.37 -4.32
CA MET A 4 16.74 -14.40 -5.28
C MET A 4 15.48 -14.93 -6.00
N GLU A 5 15.52 -14.91 -7.33
CA GLU A 5 14.35 -15.21 -8.19
C GLU A 5 14.11 -16.72 -8.39
N GLU A 6 15.08 -17.56 -8.03
CA GLU A 6 15.03 -19.00 -8.28
C GLU A 6 14.64 -19.78 -7.02
N GLY A 7 13.43 -20.35 -7.02
CA GLY A 7 12.94 -21.20 -5.93
C GLY A 7 11.42 -21.43 -5.95
N ASN A 8 10.95 -22.33 -5.07
CA ASN A 8 9.52 -22.51 -4.81
C ASN A 8 8.92 -21.19 -4.27
N MET A 9 7.76 -20.77 -4.78
CA MET A 9 7.12 -19.52 -4.40
C MET A 9 6.93 -19.40 -2.88
N MET A 10 6.52 -20.46 -2.20
CA MET A 10 6.29 -20.43 -0.75
C MET A 10 7.57 -20.17 0.05
N ASP A 11 8.72 -20.64 -0.44
CA ASP A 11 10.01 -20.37 0.20
C ASP A 11 10.45 -18.91 -0.04
N ARG A 12 10.16 -18.37 -1.23
CA ARG A 12 10.40 -16.94 -1.54
C ARG A 12 9.58 -16.04 -0.61
N VAL A 13 8.31 -16.38 -0.36
CA VAL A 13 7.43 -15.63 0.57
C VAL A 13 7.99 -15.66 1.98
N ARG A 14 8.42 -16.84 2.48
CA ARG A 14 9.04 -16.96 3.81
C ARG A 14 10.28 -16.07 3.95
N ILE A 15 11.17 -16.13 2.97
CA ILE A 15 12.41 -15.32 2.98
C ILE A 15 12.08 -13.83 2.90
N LEU A 16 11.11 -13.44 2.08
CA LEU A 16 10.67 -12.06 1.96
C LEU A 16 10.16 -11.51 3.30
N LEU A 17 9.21 -12.18 3.94
CA LEU A 17 8.64 -11.74 5.21
C LEU A 17 9.68 -11.73 6.33
N GLN A 18 10.55 -12.74 6.38
CA GLN A 18 11.65 -12.78 7.35
C GLN A 18 12.61 -11.60 7.18
N ARG A 19 12.94 -11.23 5.93
CA ARG A 19 13.81 -10.09 5.64
C ARG A 19 13.13 -8.75 5.91
N ASP A 20 11.85 -8.65 5.62
CA ASP A 20 11.04 -7.46 5.88
C ASP A 20 10.97 -7.18 7.40
N LEU A 21 10.68 -8.21 8.20
CA LEU A 21 10.71 -8.10 9.66
C LEU A 21 12.12 -7.79 10.19
N GLY A 22 13.15 -8.43 9.65
CA GLY A 22 14.54 -8.13 10.03
C GLY A 22 14.96 -6.70 9.69
N TYR A 23 14.47 -6.15 8.57
CA TYR A 23 14.69 -4.76 8.20
C TYR A 23 13.98 -3.82 9.18
N TYR A 24 12.72 -4.11 9.51
CA TYR A 24 11.95 -3.36 10.51
C TYR A 24 12.64 -3.35 11.87
N GLN A 25 13.08 -4.50 12.36
CA GLN A 25 13.79 -4.59 13.65
C GLN A 25 15.06 -3.74 13.68
N ALA A 26 15.78 -3.65 12.56
CA ALA A 26 17.02 -2.89 12.47
C ALA A 26 16.82 -1.38 12.28
N HIS A 27 15.80 -0.96 11.53
CA HIS A 27 15.62 0.44 11.09
C HIS A 27 14.37 1.11 11.66
N GLN A 28 13.51 0.37 12.36
CA GLN A 28 12.20 0.81 12.87
C GLN A 28 11.33 1.44 11.79
N THR A 29 11.48 0.99 10.55
CA THR A 29 10.74 1.48 9.39
C THR A 29 10.40 0.31 8.47
N VAL A 30 9.25 0.39 7.80
CA VAL A 30 8.85 -0.59 6.78
C VAL A 30 9.19 -0.03 5.41
N LEU A 31 9.72 -0.87 4.53
CA LEU A 31 9.94 -0.48 3.14
C LEU A 31 8.59 -0.30 2.46
N GLN A 32 8.36 0.86 1.86
CA GLN A 32 7.12 1.17 1.16
C GLN A 32 7.43 1.38 -0.32
N GLU A 33 6.57 0.86 -1.20
CA GLU A 33 6.60 1.16 -2.64
C GLU A 33 5.39 2.02 -3.00
N ASN A 34 5.60 2.98 -3.90
CA ASN A 34 4.54 3.82 -4.44
C ASN A 34 3.83 3.04 -5.57
N LEU A 35 2.54 2.80 -5.40
CA LEU A 35 1.70 2.08 -6.36
C LEU A 35 0.95 3.01 -7.31
N CYS A 36 0.54 4.18 -6.82
CA CYS A 36 -0.29 5.11 -7.56
C CYS A 36 0.20 6.55 -7.33
N PRO A 37 0.50 7.31 -8.41
CA PRO A 37 0.92 8.70 -8.26
C PRO A 37 -0.23 9.64 -7.85
N GLY A 38 -1.49 9.21 -8.00
CA GLY A 38 -2.69 9.98 -7.66
C GLY A 38 -3.21 9.75 -6.24
N VAL A 39 -3.94 10.74 -5.71
CA VAL A 39 -4.62 10.72 -4.39
C VAL A 39 -5.85 9.81 -4.39
N VAL A 40 -6.34 9.39 -5.57
CA VAL A 40 -7.51 8.53 -5.72
C VAL A 40 -7.11 7.32 -6.56
N GLY A 41 -7.26 6.12 -6.00
CA GLY A 41 -6.96 4.87 -6.69
C GLY A 41 -7.97 4.62 -7.81
N GLY A 42 -7.51 3.96 -8.89
CA GLY A 42 -8.34 3.62 -10.05
C GLY A 42 -9.49 2.66 -9.75
N LEU A 43 -9.84 1.79 -10.70
CA LEU A 43 -10.99 0.87 -10.59
C LEU A 43 -11.03 0.04 -9.27
N LEU A 44 -9.87 -0.21 -8.68
CA LEU A 44 -9.69 -1.04 -7.49
C LEU A 44 -9.34 -0.25 -6.24
N ASP A 45 -9.39 1.08 -6.27
CA ASP A 45 -9.05 1.97 -5.15
C ASP A 45 -7.73 1.55 -4.47
N PHE A 46 -6.67 1.44 -5.29
CA PHE A 46 -5.36 1.06 -4.79
C PHE A 46 -4.82 2.10 -3.82
N PRO A 47 -4.21 1.67 -2.71
CA PRO A 47 -3.55 2.59 -1.80
C PRO A 47 -2.36 3.24 -2.51
N ARG A 48 -2.07 4.49 -2.17
CA ARG A 48 -0.93 5.23 -2.72
C ARG A 48 0.40 4.52 -2.44
N TYR A 49 0.54 4.04 -1.21
CA TYR A 49 1.70 3.29 -0.73
C TYR A 49 1.26 1.95 -0.16
N ALA A 50 2.09 0.93 -0.35
CA ALA A 50 1.95 -0.35 0.34
C ALA A 50 3.32 -0.88 0.74
N SER A 51 3.36 -1.77 1.73
CA SER A 51 4.60 -2.45 2.08
C SER A 51 5.22 -3.16 0.87
N PHE A 52 6.54 -3.06 0.73
CA PHE A 52 7.31 -3.72 -0.32
C PHE A 52 7.00 -5.22 -0.39
N ALA A 53 6.85 -5.87 0.77
CA ALA A 53 6.50 -7.28 0.85
C ALA A 53 5.14 -7.58 0.19
N ALA A 54 4.11 -6.77 0.45
CA ALA A 54 2.79 -6.93 -0.17
C ALA A 54 2.83 -6.69 -1.67
N VAL A 55 3.57 -5.67 -2.15
CA VAL A 55 3.69 -5.39 -3.59
C VAL A 55 4.37 -6.55 -4.32
N LYS A 56 5.48 -7.06 -3.80
CA LYS A 56 6.15 -8.24 -4.39
C LYS A 56 5.27 -9.48 -4.36
N LEU A 57 4.53 -9.69 -3.29
CA LEU A 57 3.61 -10.83 -3.18
C LEU A 57 2.53 -10.79 -4.26
N VAL A 58 1.92 -9.61 -4.47
CA VAL A 58 0.91 -9.40 -5.53
C VAL A 58 1.49 -9.65 -6.92
N LEU A 59 2.69 -9.14 -7.20
CA LEU A 59 3.35 -9.39 -8.49
C LEU A 59 3.57 -10.89 -8.73
N TRP A 60 4.01 -11.63 -7.72
CA TRP A 60 4.17 -13.09 -7.84
C TRP A 60 2.82 -13.82 -7.97
N TRP A 61 1.76 -13.35 -7.32
CA TRP A 61 0.41 -13.90 -7.52
C TRP A 61 -0.08 -13.66 -8.94
N GLU A 62 0.16 -12.49 -9.52
CA GLU A 62 -0.20 -12.20 -10.91
C GLU A 62 0.54 -13.10 -11.90
N GLU A 63 1.83 -13.33 -11.70
CA GLU A 63 2.61 -14.28 -12.50
C GLU A 63 2.03 -15.71 -12.43
N GLU A 64 1.72 -16.19 -11.23
CA GLU A 64 1.12 -17.51 -11.04
C GLU A 64 -0.34 -17.58 -11.53
N TYR A 65 -1.10 -16.47 -11.49
CA TYR A 65 -2.45 -16.39 -12.05
C TYR A 65 -2.42 -16.53 -13.57
N VAL A 66 -1.54 -15.78 -14.25
CA VAL A 66 -1.38 -15.84 -15.71
C VAL A 66 -0.94 -17.24 -16.13
N ALA A 67 -0.05 -17.86 -15.37
CA ALA A 67 0.38 -19.24 -15.58
C ALA A 67 -0.78 -20.26 -15.45
N ALA A 68 -1.64 -20.09 -14.44
CA ALA A 68 -2.73 -21.03 -14.15
C ALA A 68 -3.98 -20.86 -15.03
N PHE A 69 -4.37 -19.62 -15.34
CA PHE A 69 -5.61 -19.30 -16.06
C PHE A 69 -5.39 -18.86 -17.51
N ARG A 70 -4.13 -18.71 -17.95
CA ARG A 70 -3.74 -18.32 -19.32
C ARG A 70 -4.40 -17.02 -19.80
N GLY A 71 -4.63 -16.09 -18.87
CA GLY A 71 -5.21 -14.78 -19.13
C GLY A 71 -4.90 -13.80 -18.01
N PRO A 72 -4.94 -12.49 -18.29
CA PRO A 72 -4.73 -11.47 -17.27
C PRO A 72 -5.89 -11.45 -16.27
N SER A 73 -5.57 -11.24 -14.99
CA SER A 73 -6.58 -11.11 -13.93
C SER A 73 -7.40 -9.82 -14.06
N GLY A 74 -6.84 -8.80 -14.74
CA GLY A 74 -7.37 -7.44 -14.78
C GLY A 74 -6.95 -6.57 -13.59
N LEU A 75 -6.06 -7.07 -12.71
CA LEU A 75 -5.54 -6.36 -11.55
C LEU A 75 -4.52 -5.28 -11.92
N LEU A 76 -3.54 -5.66 -12.74
CA LEU A 76 -2.53 -4.78 -13.30
C LEU A 76 -2.85 -4.64 -14.79
N GLU A 77 -3.19 -3.43 -15.23
CA GLU A 77 -3.14 -3.12 -16.65
C GLU A 77 -1.69 -3.27 -17.08
N THR A 78 -1.36 -4.43 -17.65
CA THR A 78 -0.19 -4.52 -18.50
C THR A 78 -0.47 -3.54 -19.62
N ALA A 79 0.30 -2.45 -19.66
CA ALA A 79 0.31 -1.52 -20.78
C ALA A 79 0.25 -2.36 -22.05
N THR A 80 -0.79 -2.10 -22.84
CA THR A 80 -1.12 -2.79 -24.09
C THR A 80 0.15 -3.29 -24.78
N VAL A 81 0.42 -4.58 -24.69
CA VAL A 81 1.27 -5.23 -25.68
C VAL A 81 0.40 -5.20 -26.93
N ASP A 82 0.75 -4.28 -27.83
CA ASP A 82 0.17 -4.19 -29.15
C ASP A 82 0.06 -5.61 -29.72
N LYS A 83 -1.16 -5.97 -30.11
CA LYS A 83 -1.44 -7.21 -30.83
C LYS A 83 -0.91 -7.08 -32.25
N GLU A 84 0.39 -7.02 -32.43
CA GLU A 84 1.02 -7.17 -33.74
C GLU A 84 2.27 -8.06 -33.60
N ASP A 85 2.15 -9.25 -34.18
CA ASP A 85 3.20 -10.16 -34.64
C ASP A 85 4.21 -10.77 -33.64
N GLU A 86 3.92 -11.97 -33.14
CA GLU A 86 4.96 -12.95 -32.74
C GLU A 86 4.43 -14.38 -33.01
N GLU A 87 4.28 -14.73 -34.29
CA GLU A 87 4.66 -16.08 -34.73
C GLU A 87 6.19 -16.13 -34.69
N ASP A 88 6.74 -17.10 -33.96
CA ASP A 88 8.16 -17.51 -33.96
C ASP A 88 9.19 -16.65 -33.17
N ARG A 89 9.11 -16.67 -31.83
CA ARG A 89 10.31 -16.64 -30.97
C ARG A 89 10.29 -17.73 -29.92
N GLY A 90 10.93 -18.84 -30.25
CA GLY A 90 11.42 -19.77 -29.24
C GLY A 90 12.56 -19.14 -28.44
N CYS A 91 12.37 -18.90 -27.14
CA CYS A 91 13.44 -18.93 -26.15
C CYS A 91 12.91 -19.05 -24.70
N GLY A 92 12.95 -20.26 -24.13
CA GLY A 92 13.46 -20.48 -22.77
C GLY A 92 12.64 -20.14 -21.52
N GLY A 93 11.37 -19.72 -21.61
CA GLY A 93 10.54 -19.61 -20.41
C GLY A 93 10.00 -20.97 -19.98
N VAL A 94 10.42 -21.49 -18.82
CA VAL A 94 9.79 -22.68 -18.21
C VAL A 94 8.30 -22.36 -18.07
N ALA A 95 7.47 -22.93 -18.93
CA ALA A 95 6.02 -22.87 -18.79
C ALA A 95 5.64 -23.62 -17.51
N LYS A 96 5.64 -22.91 -16.39
CA LYS A 96 5.02 -23.36 -15.14
C LYS A 96 3.54 -23.54 -15.47
N ASN A 97 3.13 -24.76 -15.74
CA ASN A 97 1.72 -25.10 -15.86
C ASN A 97 1.19 -25.29 -14.43
N SER A 98 0.96 -24.21 -13.69
CA SER A 98 0.32 -24.29 -12.38
C SER A 98 -1.16 -24.64 -12.57
N ALA A 99 -1.67 -25.60 -11.80
CA ALA A 99 -3.10 -25.91 -11.86
C ALA A 99 -3.88 -24.82 -11.09
N PRO A 100 -5.13 -24.47 -11.49
CA PRO A 100 -5.96 -23.52 -10.75
C PRO A 100 -6.12 -23.84 -9.25
N GLY A 101 -6.10 -25.13 -8.88
CA GLY A 101 -6.12 -25.53 -7.47
C GLY A 101 -4.82 -25.28 -6.70
N GLU A 102 -3.67 -25.39 -7.38
CA GLU A 102 -2.36 -25.09 -6.81
C GLU A 102 -2.21 -23.58 -6.60
N PHE A 103 -2.64 -22.78 -7.58
CA PHE A 103 -2.73 -21.32 -7.44
C PHE A 103 -3.53 -20.91 -6.20
N VAL A 104 -4.75 -21.42 -6.04
CA VAL A 104 -5.59 -21.08 -4.88
C VAL A 104 -4.91 -21.46 -3.56
N SER A 105 -4.26 -22.63 -3.51
CA SER A 105 -3.53 -23.07 -2.31
C SER A 105 -2.35 -22.15 -1.99
N VAL A 106 -1.58 -21.74 -3.00
CA VAL A 106 -0.43 -20.85 -2.83
C VAL A 106 -0.89 -19.47 -2.39
N VAL A 107 -1.93 -18.90 -3.01
CA VAL A 107 -2.47 -17.59 -2.64
C VAL A 107 -3.00 -17.59 -1.21
N THR A 108 -3.85 -18.56 -0.85
CA THR A 108 -4.44 -18.63 0.51
C THR A 108 -3.37 -18.83 1.58
N GLN A 109 -2.39 -19.71 1.35
CA GLN A 109 -1.31 -19.94 2.30
C GLN A 109 -0.39 -18.73 2.45
N SER A 110 0.02 -18.11 1.35
CA SER A 110 0.89 -16.93 1.40
C SER A 110 0.17 -15.68 1.92
N ALA A 111 -1.13 -15.55 1.66
CA ALA A 111 -1.98 -14.50 2.23
C ALA A 111 -2.05 -14.63 3.76
N SER A 112 -2.28 -15.85 4.28
CA SER A 112 -2.29 -16.11 5.73
C SER A 112 -0.94 -15.78 6.38
N MET A 113 0.18 -16.12 5.73
CA MET A 113 1.52 -15.76 6.23
C MET A 113 1.74 -14.24 6.27
N LEU A 114 1.31 -13.53 5.24
CA LEU A 114 1.40 -12.06 5.22
C LEU A 114 0.48 -11.44 6.27
N LEU A 115 -0.71 -11.99 6.51
CA LEU A 115 -1.64 -11.51 7.53
C LEU A 115 -1.01 -11.59 8.94
N GLU A 116 -0.37 -12.71 9.29
CA GLU A 116 0.36 -12.86 10.56
C GLU A 116 1.51 -11.85 10.70
N HIS A 117 2.25 -11.62 9.61
CA HIS A 117 3.32 -10.62 9.55
C HIS A 117 2.79 -9.20 9.77
N LEU A 118 1.73 -8.81 9.06
CA LEU A 118 1.10 -7.51 9.24
C LEU A 118 0.51 -7.35 10.63
N HIS A 119 0.01 -8.42 11.27
CA HIS A 119 -0.48 -8.36 12.63
C HIS A 119 0.64 -8.02 13.61
N THR A 120 1.81 -8.66 13.45
CA THR A 120 3.00 -8.38 14.26
C THR A 120 3.43 -6.92 14.08
N LEU A 121 3.60 -6.46 12.84
CA LEU A 121 3.96 -5.07 12.54
C LEU A 121 2.94 -4.07 13.09
N SER A 122 1.64 -4.37 12.99
CA SER A 122 0.59 -3.50 13.50
C SER A 122 0.64 -3.35 15.03
N GLN A 123 0.95 -4.42 15.75
CA GLN A 123 1.06 -4.39 17.21
C GLN A 123 2.28 -3.57 17.64
N GLU A 124 3.43 -3.83 17.04
CA GLU A 124 4.67 -3.09 17.31
C GLU A 124 4.52 -1.60 16.98
N ALA A 125 3.89 -1.27 15.85
CA ALA A 125 3.60 0.11 15.47
C ALA A 125 2.66 0.83 16.44
N LEU A 126 1.64 0.14 16.97
CA LEU A 126 0.73 0.71 17.97
C LEU A 126 1.41 0.93 19.32
N ASP A 127 2.27 0.01 19.75
CA ASP A 127 3.04 0.12 21.00
C ASP A 127 4.04 1.30 20.95
N HIS A 128 4.59 1.57 19.76
CA HIS A 128 5.52 2.67 19.51
C HIS A 128 4.85 3.96 19.00
N ALA A 129 3.54 3.94 18.77
CA ALA A 129 2.77 5.03 18.15
C ALA A 129 3.36 5.51 16.80
N ASP A 130 3.87 4.58 16.00
CA ASP A 130 4.47 4.86 14.70
C ASP A 130 3.40 4.92 13.59
N LEU A 131 3.04 6.16 13.24
CA LEU A 131 2.05 6.45 12.20
C LEU A 131 2.49 6.01 10.80
N THR A 132 3.77 6.11 10.48
CA THR A 132 4.30 5.79 9.15
C THR A 132 4.24 4.29 8.89
N VAL A 133 4.63 3.49 9.88
CA VAL A 133 4.55 2.03 9.81
C VAL A 133 3.10 1.56 9.80
N LEU A 134 2.22 2.17 10.60
CA LEU A 134 0.80 1.84 10.63
C LEU A 134 0.11 2.13 9.28
N THR A 135 0.42 3.29 8.67
CA THR A 135 -0.06 3.67 7.34
C THR A 135 0.41 2.69 6.26
N GLY A 136 1.69 2.31 6.27
CA GLY A 136 2.22 1.31 5.33
C GLY A 136 1.60 -0.08 5.48
N THR A 137 1.28 -0.46 6.72
CA THR A 137 0.60 -1.73 7.06
C THR A 137 -0.85 -1.72 6.59
N LEU A 138 -1.56 -0.59 6.77
CA LEU A 138 -2.91 -0.39 6.22
C LEU A 138 -2.90 -0.47 4.69
N GLY A 139 -1.94 0.18 4.03
CA GLY A 139 -1.76 0.10 2.59
C GLY A 139 -1.51 -1.34 2.12
N ALA A 140 -0.68 -2.10 2.82
CA ALA A 140 -0.48 -3.52 2.53
C ALA A 140 -1.79 -4.33 2.65
N ALA A 141 -2.55 -4.15 3.72
CA ALA A 141 -3.81 -4.86 3.93
C ALA A 141 -4.86 -4.49 2.87
N ALA A 142 -4.98 -3.20 2.53
CA ALA A 142 -5.89 -2.71 1.50
C ALA A 142 -5.54 -3.25 0.11
N LEU A 143 -4.25 -3.25 -0.26
CA LEU A 143 -3.77 -3.82 -1.51
C LEU A 143 -4.18 -5.29 -1.64
N ILE A 144 -3.85 -6.11 -0.64
CA ILE A 144 -4.12 -7.56 -0.68
C ILE A 144 -5.62 -7.85 -0.69
N LYS A 145 -6.41 -7.11 0.10
CA LYS A 145 -7.88 -7.16 0.07
C LYS A 145 -8.40 -6.94 -1.37
N ASN A 146 -7.95 -5.88 -2.03
CA ASN A 146 -8.39 -5.55 -3.39
C ASN A 146 -7.95 -6.63 -4.40
N CYS A 147 -6.76 -7.20 -4.24
CA CYS A 147 -6.27 -8.29 -5.07
C CYS A 147 -7.11 -9.57 -4.94
N LEU A 148 -7.39 -9.97 -3.70
CA LEU A 148 -8.21 -11.15 -3.42
C LEU A 148 -9.66 -10.96 -3.91
N TRP A 149 -10.18 -9.72 -3.87
CA TRP A 149 -11.47 -9.40 -4.45
C TRP A 149 -11.51 -9.67 -5.96
N CYS A 150 -10.49 -9.24 -6.71
CA CYS A 150 -10.39 -9.51 -8.15
C CYS A 150 -10.37 -11.02 -8.44
N TYR A 151 -9.57 -11.79 -7.71
CA TYR A 151 -9.53 -13.24 -7.89
C TYR A 151 -10.88 -13.89 -7.55
N ASN A 152 -11.57 -13.44 -6.51
CA ASN A 152 -12.91 -13.91 -6.19
C ASN A 152 -13.90 -13.64 -7.31
N GLU A 153 -13.90 -12.44 -7.91
CA GLU A 153 -14.79 -12.13 -9.03
C GLU A 153 -14.50 -13.00 -10.26
N GLN A 154 -13.24 -13.29 -10.55
CA GLN A 154 -12.86 -14.18 -11.65
C GLN A 154 -13.24 -15.64 -11.37
N LEU A 155 -13.03 -16.14 -10.15
CA LEU A 155 -13.43 -17.49 -9.74
C LEU A 155 -14.95 -17.66 -9.71
N LYS A 156 -15.71 -16.63 -9.32
CA LYS A 156 -17.18 -16.60 -9.41
C LYS A 156 -17.65 -16.77 -10.85
N ARG A 157 -17.03 -16.08 -11.80
CA ARG A 157 -17.35 -16.19 -13.24
C ARG A 157 -17.03 -17.57 -13.80
N ALA A 158 -15.96 -18.19 -13.32
CA ALA A 158 -15.55 -19.54 -13.70
C ALA A 158 -16.39 -20.67 -13.07
N GLY A 159 -17.16 -20.37 -12.01
CA GLY A 159 -17.97 -21.36 -11.28
C GLY A 159 -17.14 -22.39 -10.51
N ASP A 160 -15.96 -22.01 -10.00
CA ASP A 160 -15.06 -22.91 -9.25
C ASP A 160 -15.45 -23.00 -7.76
N ASP A 161 -15.62 -24.21 -7.24
CA ASP A 161 -15.94 -24.51 -5.83
C ASP A 161 -14.88 -23.99 -4.84
N LYS A 162 -13.66 -23.70 -5.33
CA LYS A 162 -12.55 -23.16 -4.52
C LYS A 162 -12.72 -21.68 -4.12
N LEU A 163 -13.75 -21.01 -4.63
CA LEU A 163 -14.12 -19.63 -4.30
C LEU A 163 -14.17 -19.36 -2.79
N LEU A 164 -14.65 -20.31 -1.99
CA LEU A 164 -14.81 -20.13 -0.54
C LEU A 164 -13.50 -19.85 0.19
N SER A 165 -12.39 -20.44 -0.28
CA SER A 165 -11.08 -20.31 0.38
C SER A 165 -10.47 -18.92 0.18
N VAL A 166 -10.41 -18.44 -1.06
CA VAL A 166 -9.95 -17.08 -1.41
C VAL A 166 -10.87 -16.01 -0.80
N HIS A 167 -12.17 -16.29 -0.72
CA HIS A 167 -13.13 -15.40 -0.07
C HIS A 167 -12.95 -15.32 1.45
N SER A 168 -12.50 -16.40 2.11
CA SER A 168 -12.13 -16.34 3.53
C SER A 168 -10.96 -15.39 3.76
N SER A 169 -9.88 -15.56 2.99
CA SER A 169 -8.71 -14.66 3.07
C SER A 169 -9.10 -13.21 2.76
N TYR A 170 -9.98 -12.97 1.78
CA TYR A 170 -10.48 -11.62 1.51
C TYR A 170 -11.14 -10.98 2.75
N LYS A 171 -11.97 -11.73 3.48
CA LYS A 171 -12.63 -11.23 4.69
C LYS A 171 -11.64 -10.88 5.79
N GLU A 172 -10.65 -11.73 6.02
CA GLU A 172 -9.61 -11.50 7.03
C GLU A 172 -8.84 -10.19 6.75
N PHE A 173 -8.43 -9.97 5.49
CA PHE A 173 -7.77 -8.73 5.09
C PHE A 173 -8.69 -7.51 5.11
N HIS A 174 -9.98 -7.69 4.83
CA HIS A 174 -10.96 -6.62 4.95
C HIS A 174 -11.15 -6.17 6.41
N GLU A 175 -11.35 -7.11 7.32
CA GLU A 175 -11.47 -6.83 8.76
C GLU A 175 -10.21 -6.19 9.32
N MET A 176 -9.03 -6.67 8.90
CA MET A 176 -7.76 -6.07 9.27
C MET A 176 -7.64 -4.62 8.78
N ALA A 177 -7.97 -4.35 7.51
CA ALA A 177 -7.89 -3.00 6.96
C ALA A 177 -8.84 -2.04 7.69
N GLU A 178 -10.06 -2.47 8.02
CA GLU A 178 -11.01 -1.65 8.79
C GLU A 178 -10.50 -1.36 10.20
N ALA A 179 -10.01 -2.39 10.90
CA ALA A 179 -9.45 -2.23 12.25
C ALA A 179 -8.25 -1.28 12.26
N LEU A 180 -7.33 -1.41 11.29
CA LEU A 180 -6.18 -0.53 11.14
C LEU A 180 -6.59 0.91 10.82
N ALA A 181 -7.58 1.11 9.94
CA ALA A 181 -8.09 2.44 9.60
C ALA A 181 -8.70 3.14 10.83
N GLU A 182 -9.48 2.43 11.64
CA GLU A 182 -10.01 2.98 12.89
C GLU A 182 -8.90 3.37 13.87
N ARG A 183 -7.88 2.51 14.05
CA ARG A 183 -6.77 2.80 14.96
C ARG A 183 -5.93 3.97 14.49
N LEU A 184 -5.65 4.05 13.19
CA LEU A 184 -4.91 5.15 12.58
C LEU A 184 -5.66 6.48 12.77
N LEU A 185 -6.98 6.48 12.55
CA LEU A 185 -7.82 7.65 12.78
C LEU A 185 -7.80 8.10 14.25
N ASP A 186 -7.93 7.18 15.19
CA ASP A 186 -7.86 7.49 16.63
C ASP A 186 -6.50 8.09 17.00
N LEU A 187 -5.40 7.55 16.48
CA LEU A 187 -4.05 8.06 16.74
C LEU A 187 -3.87 9.48 16.18
N HIS A 188 -4.35 9.74 14.96
CA HIS A 188 -4.36 11.09 14.39
C HIS A 188 -5.22 12.06 15.20
N CYS A 189 -6.41 11.64 15.66
CA CYS A 189 -7.27 12.49 16.50
C CYS A 189 -6.60 12.85 17.82
N ARG A 190 -5.89 11.90 18.44
CA ARG A 190 -5.11 12.14 19.67
C ARG A 190 -3.95 13.09 19.42
N LEU A 191 -3.21 12.90 18.32
CA LEU A 191 -2.09 13.77 17.95
C LEU A 191 -2.58 15.21 17.72
N LEU A 192 -3.63 15.40 16.94
CA LEU A 192 -4.26 16.71 16.74
C LEU A 192 -4.72 17.33 18.05
N SER A 193 -5.36 16.55 18.92
CA SER A 193 -5.86 17.05 20.21
C SER A 193 -4.73 17.49 21.13
N LEU A 194 -3.66 16.70 21.23
CA LEU A 194 -2.53 16.95 22.14
C LEU A 194 -1.61 18.07 21.64
N TYR A 195 -1.28 18.08 20.34
CA TYR A 195 -0.25 18.98 19.81
C TYR A 195 -0.81 20.25 19.17
N ILE A 196 -2.05 20.22 18.66
CA ILE A 196 -2.63 21.37 17.96
C ILE A 196 -3.68 22.06 18.83
N LEU A 197 -4.62 21.30 19.41
CA LEU A 197 -5.77 21.89 20.11
C LEU A 197 -5.47 22.26 21.58
N GLN A 198 -4.51 21.60 22.23
CA GLN A 198 -4.14 21.86 23.62
C GLN A 198 -3.03 22.90 23.80
N ASP A 199 -2.45 23.45 22.72
CA ASP A 199 -1.47 24.53 22.86
C ASP A 199 -2.16 25.80 23.37
N SER A 200 -1.66 26.38 24.45
CA SER A 200 -2.24 27.59 25.04
C SER A 200 -2.14 28.81 24.12
N ASN A 201 -1.16 28.84 23.21
CA ASN A 201 -1.00 29.92 22.23
C ASN A 201 -2.00 29.78 21.07
N CYS A 202 -2.44 28.54 20.79
CA CYS A 202 -3.49 28.22 19.84
C CYS A 202 -4.89 28.69 20.31
N LEU A 203 -5.07 28.83 21.62
CA LEU A 203 -6.36 29.10 22.27
C LEU A 203 -6.54 30.57 22.69
N HIS A 204 -5.74 31.51 22.16
CA HIS A 204 -5.86 32.93 22.47
C HIS A 204 -7.04 33.61 21.70
N TRP A 205 -8.21 32.97 21.71
CA TRP A 205 -9.45 33.43 21.06
C TRP A 205 -10.00 34.73 21.66
N GLU A 206 -9.52 35.10 22.84
CA GLU A 206 -9.87 36.34 23.53
C GLU A 206 -8.97 37.52 23.13
N ASP A 207 -7.99 37.33 22.22
CA ASP A 207 -7.26 38.48 21.67
C ASP A 207 -8.21 39.34 20.83
N PRO A 208 -8.42 40.62 21.15
CA PRO A 208 -9.18 41.51 20.29
C PRO A 208 -8.39 41.93 19.04
N HIS A 209 -7.17 41.43 18.83
CA HIS A 209 -6.33 41.81 17.69
C HIS A 209 -7.02 41.48 16.34
N PRO A 210 -7.31 42.48 15.49
CA PRO A 210 -7.91 42.24 14.18
C PRO A 210 -7.00 41.41 13.29
N PHE A 211 -7.56 40.50 12.50
CA PHE A 211 -6.81 39.80 11.46
C PHE A 211 -6.24 40.81 10.45
N PHE A 212 -4.91 40.80 10.28
CA PHE A 212 -4.19 41.58 9.27
C PHE A 212 -3.57 40.67 8.21
N GLU A 213 -3.86 40.96 6.94
CA GLU A 213 -3.28 40.26 5.79
C GLU A 213 -1.78 40.59 5.71
N GLY A 214 -0.92 39.65 6.14
CA GLY A 214 0.54 39.83 6.24
C GLY A 214 1.13 39.47 7.62
N GLU A 215 0.31 39.31 8.65
CA GLU A 215 0.74 38.69 9.90
C GLU A 215 0.72 37.16 9.78
N ARG A 216 1.57 36.49 10.56
CA ARG A 216 1.55 35.04 10.73
C ARG A 216 0.12 34.63 11.11
N GLY A 217 -0.58 33.86 10.26
CA GLY A 217 -1.95 33.37 10.53
C GLY A 217 -2.06 32.66 11.89
N SER A 218 -3.26 32.43 12.42
CA SER A 218 -3.44 31.79 13.73
C SER A 218 -2.52 30.57 13.90
N PHE A 219 -1.83 30.48 15.04
CA PHE A 219 -0.86 29.42 15.30
C PHE A 219 -1.48 28.02 15.13
N VAL A 220 -2.77 27.85 15.44
CA VAL A 220 -3.56 26.63 15.15
C VAL A 220 -3.57 26.32 13.66
N VAL A 221 -3.88 27.31 12.83
CA VAL A 221 -4.00 27.15 11.38
C VAL A 221 -2.65 26.85 10.76
N GLN A 222 -1.56 27.43 11.30
CA GLN A 222 -0.20 27.09 10.88
C GLN A 222 0.23 25.69 11.30
N MET A 223 -0.08 25.26 12.53
CA MET A 223 0.23 23.91 13.00
C MET A 223 -0.62 22.87 12.26
N TRP A 224 -1.88 23.19 11.95
CA TRP A 224 -2.74 22.34 11.15
C TRP A 224 -2.26 22.29 9.70
N TRP A 225 -1.88 23.42 9.11
CA TRP A 225 -1.25 23.47 7.79
C TRP A 225 0.06 22.68 7.75
N LEU A 226 0.95 22.84 8.75
CA LEU A 226 2.21 22.11 8.85
C LEU A 226 1.96 20.60 9.00
N TYR A 227 0.98 20.21 9.82
CA TYR A 227 0.58 18.82 9.97
C TYR A 227 0.05 18.24 8.65
N MET A 228 -0.82 18.97 7.95
CA MET A 228 -1.31 18.60 6.63
C MET A 228 -0.20 18.58 5.58
N GLN A 229 0.80 19.47 5.70
CA GLN A 229 1.94 19.55 4.81
C GLN A 229 2.93 18.41 5.04
N VAL A 230 3.24 18.04 6.29
CA VAL A 230 4.09 16.87 6.61
C VAL A 230 3.41 15.59 6.14
N TYR A 231 2.11 15.45 6.40
CA TYR A 231 1.32 14.34 5.87
C TYR A 231 1.34 14.35 4.33
N CYS A 232 1.14 15.51 3.70
CA CYS A 232 1.24 15.64 2.26
C CYS A 232 2.66 15.48 1.70
N GLU A 233 3.75 15.82 2.39
CA GLU A 233 5.14 15.79 1.88
C GLU A 233 5.79 14.42 2.05
N GLU A 234 5.54 13.74 3.19
CA GLU A 234 5.82 12.30 3.31
C GLU A 234 5.02 11.52 2.24
N GLU A 235 3.84 12.00 1.86
CA GLU A 235 3.06 11.43 0.76
C GLU A 235 3.42 11.98 -0.64
N CYS A 236 3.95 13.20 -0.83
CA CYS A 236 4.14 13.87 -2.13
C CYS A 236 5.60 14.06 -2.56
N SER A 237 6.57 13.47 -1.87
CA SER A 237 7.97 13.42 -2.33
C SER A 237 8.18 12.81 -3.74
N ALA A 238 7.14 12.26 -4.37
CA ALA A 238 7.11 11.89 -5.79
C ALA A 238 6.85 13.06 -6.78
N LEU A 239 6.48 14.26 -6.32
CA LEU A 239 6.15 15.42 -7.16
C LEU A 239 7.28 16.46 -7.25
N ASP A 240 8.30 16.42 -6.39
CA ASP A 240 9.40 17.39 -6.43
C ASP A 240 10.38 17.20 -7.59
N HIS A 241 10.31 16.06 -8.31
CA HIS A 241 11.00 15.90 -9.58
C HIS A 241 10.26 16.50 -10.78
N ALA A 242 8.99 16.91 -10.64
CA ALA A 242 8.22 17.53 -11.72
C ALA A 242 8.14 19.06 -11.63
N THR A 243 8.45 19.65 -10.47
CA THR A 243 8.38 21.12 -10.26
C THR A 243 9.71 21.83 -10.46
N THR A 244 10.83 21.11 -10.60
CA THR A 244 12.14 21.74 -10.87
C THR A 244 12.22 22.35 -12.28
N GLU A 245 11.36 21.96 -13.23
CA GLU A 245 11.30 22.58 -14.57
C GLU A 245 10.28 23.74 -14.68
N ALA A 246 9.43 23.96 -13.67
CA ALA A 246 8.46 25.06 -13.67
C ALA A 246 8.95 26.30 -12.87
N GLY A 247 10.05 26.18 -12.12
CA GLY A 247 10.59 27.23 -11.25
C GLY A 247 11.32 28.37 -11.96
N ASP A 248 11.72 28.22 -13.22
CA ASP A 248 12.50 29.24 -13.94
C ASP A 248 11.65 30.30 -14.66
N ALA A 249 10.31 30.22 -14.61
CA ALA A 249 9.44 31.15 -15.32
C ALA A 249 8.84 32.29 -14.46
N PHE A 250 9.07 32.32 -13.14
CA PHE A 250 8.41 33.29 -12.25
C PHE A 250 9.35 34.28 -11.54
N LEU A 251 10.63 34.35 -11.94
CA LEU A 251 11.61 35.29 -11.37
C LEU A 251 12.13 36.36 -12.34
N VAL A 252 11.40 36.64 -13.44
CA VAL A 252 11.60 37.86 -14.24
C VAL A 252 10.26 38.43 -14.70
N ALA A 253 9.61 39.19 -13.82
CA ALA A 253 8.69 40.27 -14.17
C ALA A 253 8.52 41.22 -12.98
#